data_AF-A0A7J2KK39-F1
#
_entry.id   AF-A0A7J2KK39-F1
#
_cell.length_a   1.000
_cell.length_b   1.000
_cell.length_c   1.000
_cell.angle_alpha   90.00
_cell.angle_beta   90.00
_cell.angle_gamma   90.00
#
_symmetry.space_group_name_H-M   'P 1'
#
loop_
_entity.id
_entity.type
_entity.pdbx_description
1 polymer ?
#
loop_
_entity_poly.entity_id
_entity_poly.type
_entity_poly.pdbx_seq_one_letter_code
_entity_poly.pdbx_strand_id
1 'polypeptide(L)'
;MRIISLLILIFIVSGIQAQNLTDFELVDNYKLDNSKVKVYFKDPLKELLKKHPDFDNKDDKTKHELLSDYLHNNTLYVFQTFRKKKLQKSYELKGNPKKIRTKYYFNLDILEADGTLDKAIDKVNIGGSFFEHMFIFQTTQGKKVIGKGIKMWGYFVMIEPYDNIKLKITELIEKDLENAIPDEILVKQEIIIEPLFDYQNCGLKTISKREFTITVYQYDSLGHKKNEYPRTETDSELYLSSTSKDLIGVTTFPFFASTDKKVVIGNKIQVESELENIKHYLKDIEITTDSNKIVKIEGKLIIHGYTTKGETTHYELYISEFENVGNCNFPKLIKFCPLDDLEYKKPRLTIEIEYELK
;
A
#
# COMPACT_ATOMS: atom_id res chain seq x y z
N MET A 1 61.85 47.72 5.79
CA MET A 1 60.55 47.33 5.21
C MET A 1 60.12 46.02 5.83
N ARG A 2 59.06 46.01 6.66
CA ARG A 2 58.48 44.80 7.25
C ARG A 2 57.43 44.24 6.28
N ILE A 3 57.64 43.02 5.81
CA ILE A 3 56.66 42.25 5.04
C ILE A 3 55.66 41.70 6.05
N ILE A 4 54.43 42.20 6.01
CA ILE A 4 53.31 41.67 6.79
C ILE A 4 52.75 40.50 5.99
N SER A 5 53.02 39.27 6.45
CA SER A 5 52.36 38.06 5.96
C SER A 5 50.90 38.07 6.41
N LEU A 6 50.00 38.31 5.47
CA LEU A 6 48.56 38.22 5.67
C LEU A 6 48.16 36.73 5.62
N LEU A 7 47.93 36.13 6.79
CA LEU A 7 47.34 34.80 6.91
C LEU A 7 45.82 34.90 6.69
N ILE A 8 45.36 34.60 5.48
CA ILE A 8 43.94 34.43 5.18
C ILE A 8 43.53 33.05 5.71
N LEU A 9 42.94 33.04 6.90
CA LEU A 9 42.32 31.85 7.48
C LEU A 9 40.98 31.62 6.78
N ILE A 10 40.98 30.80 5.72
CA ILE A 10 39.76 30.31 5.07
C ILE A 10 39.10 29.33 6.04
N PHE A 11 38.13 29.80 6.82
CA PHE A 11 37.17 28.92 7.46
C PHE A 11 36.28 28.30 6.37
N ILE A 12 36.66 27.12 5.89
CA ILE A 12 35.73 26.24 5.20
C ILE A 12 34.74 25.77 6.28
N VAL A 13 33.64 26.50 6.42
CA VAL A 13 32.46 25.99 7.12
C VAL A 13 31.92 24.90 6.20
N SER A 14 32.31 23.66 6.47
CA SER A 14 31.62 22.47 6.00
C SER A 14 30.23 22.47 6.63
N GLY A 15 29.35 23.29 6.04
CA GLY A 15 27.92 23.22 6.30
C GLY A 15 27.47 21.84 5.87
N ILE A 16 27.07 21.03 6.85
CA ILE A 16 26.18 19.89 6.65
C ILE A 16 25.10 20.37 5.68
N GLN A 17 24.99 19.75 4.51
CA GLN A 17 23.95 20.08 3.54
C GLN A 17 22.61 19.95 4.27
N ALA A 18 22.02 21.09 4.63
CA ALA A 18 20.68 21.10 5.18
C ALA A 18 19.75 20.55 4.10
N GLN A 19 18.86 19.63 4.47
CA GLN A 19 17.84 19.11 3.57
C GLN A 19 17.14 20.24 2.83
N ASN A 20 16.96 20.06 1.52
CA ASN A 20 16.33 21.06 0.68
C ASN A 20 14.82 21.12 0.95
N LEU A 21 14.38 22.15 1.66
CA LEU A 21 12.98 22.38 2.03
C LEU A 21 12.35 23.55 1.27
N THR A 22 12.85 23.90 0.07
CA THR A 22 12.39 25.10 -0.68
C THR A 22 10.90 25.10 -1.00
N ASP A 23 10.28 23.93 -1.16
CA ASP A 23 8.85 23.81 -1.47
C ASP A 23 7.98 23.52 -0.23
N PHE A 24 8.56 23.55 0.97
CA PHE A 24 7.85 23.29 2.21
C PHE A 24 7.60 24.56 3.01
N GLU A 25 6.42 24.64 3.61
CA GLU A 25 6.03 25.73 4.51
C GLU A 25 6.20 25.30 5.96
N LEU A 26 6.79 26.15 6.82
CA LEU A 26 6.86 25.88 8.26
C LEU A 26 5.45 26.02 8.86
N VAL A 27 4.89 24.93 9.37
CA VAL A 27 3.50 24.88 9.88
C VAL A 27 3.41 24.72 11.39
N ASP A 28 4.43 24.16 12.04
CA ASP A 28 4.47 24.07 13.50
C ASP A 28 5.91 24.14 14.04
N ASN A 29 6.02 24.52 15.30
CA ASN A 29 7.27 24.61 16.03
C ASN A 29 7.03 24.40 17.53
N TYR A 30 7.34 23.20 18.04
CA TYR A 30 7.08 22.80 19.43
C TYR A 30 8.35 22.27 20.12
N LYS A 31 8.25 22.04 21.44
CA LYS A 31 9.31 21.44 22.25
C LYS A 31 9.01 19.98 22.54
N LEU A 32 10.05 19.15 22.50
CA LEU A 32 10.03 17.74 22.87
C LEU A 32 11.25 17.49 23.75
N ASP A 33 11.05 17.39 25.07
CA ASP A 33 12.11 17.35 26.08
C ASP A 33 13.20 18.42 25.88
N ASN A 34 14.44 17.98 25.66
CA ASN A 34 15.62 18.82 25.44
C ASN A 34 15.81 19.21 23.95
N SER A 35 14.83 18.91 23.12
CA SER A 35 14.82 19.14 21.68
C SER A 35 13.71 20.12 21.28
N LYS A 36 13.96 20.83 20.18
CA LYS A 36 12.97 21.67 19.49
C LYS A 36 12.60 20.98 18.20
N VAL A 37 11.31 20.79 17.93
CA VAL A 37 10.82 20.18 16.69
C VAL A 37 10.22 21.27 15.81
N LYS A 38 10.72 21.38 14.58
CA LYS A 38 10.11 22.20 13.53
C LYS A 38 9.39 21.30 12.55
N VAL A 39 8.19 21.66 12.13
CA VAL A 39 7.38 20.86 11.22
C VAL A 39 7.11 21.64 9.95
N TYR A 40 7.46 21.02 8.85
CA TYR A 40 7.34 21.56 7.51
C TYR A 40 6.32 20.75 6.72
N PHE A 41 5.48 21.40 5.94
CA PHE A 41 4.44 20.77 5.12
C PHE A 41 4.57 21.18 3.66
N LYS A 42 4.50 20.21 2.75
CA LYS A 42 4.42 20.42 1.31
C LYS A 42 2.99 20.20 0.87
N ASP A 43 2.34 21.28 0.44
CA ASP A 43 0.93 21.27 0.06
C ASP A 43 0.73 20.57 -1.30
N PRO A 44 0.08 19.39 -1.34
CA PRO A 44 -0.13 18.64 -2.57
C PRO A 44 -0.90 19.42 -3.63
N LEU A 45 -1.89 20.21 -3.21
CA LEU A 45 -2.75 20.91 -4.16
C LEU A 45 -2.05 22.11 -4.78
N LYS A 46 -1.25 22.85 -4.01
CA LYS A 46 -0.37 23.89 -4.59
C LYS A 46 0.57 23.30 -5.64
N GLU A 47 1.14 22.13 -5.37
CA GLU A 47 2.08 21.46 -6.28
C GLU A 47 1.39 20.94 -7.54
N LEU A 48 0.17 20.41 -7.41
CA LEU A 48 -0.65 20.00 -8.56
C LEU A 48 -1.05 21.18 -9.43
N LEU A 49 -1.46 22.31 -8.84
CA LEU A 49 -1.82 23.53 -9.57
C LEU A 49 -0.62 24.12 -10.34
N LYS A 50 0.60 23.99 -9.80
CA LYS A 50 1.83 24.36 -10.51
C LYS A 50 2.10 23.46 -11.71
N LYS A 51 1.91 22.14 -11.56
CA LYS A 51 2.19 21.13 -12.61
C LYS A 51 1.10 21.05 -13.67
N HIS A 52 -0.15 21.31 -13.29
CA HIS A 52 -1.33 21.22 -14.14
C HIS A 52 -2.10 22.54 -14.06
N PRO A 53 -1.74 23.56 -14.86
CA PRO A 53 -2.45 24.85 -14.86
C PRO A 53 -3.93 24.75 -15.21
N ASP A 54 -4.34 23.67 -15.90
CA ASP A 54 -5.72 23.37 -16.27
C ASP A 54 -6.45 22.50 -15.24
N PHE A 55 -5.87 22.26 -14.06
CA PHE A 55 -6.41 21.36 -13.03
C PHE A 55 -7.89 21.61 -12.74
N ASP A 56 -8.31 22.86 -12.62
CA ASP A 56 -9.70 23.23 -12.32
C ASP A 56 -10.69 22.84 -13.42
N ASN A 57 -10.23 22.74 -14.68
CA ASN A 57 -11.05 22.35 -15.83
C ASN A 57 -11.16 20.82 -16.01
N LYS A 58 -10.35 20.03 -15.29
CA LYS A 58 -10.41 18.58 -15.35
C LYS A 58 -11.67 18.05 -14.66
N ASP A 59 -12.14 16.88 -15.10
CA ASP A 59 -13.24 16.20 -14.44
C ASP A 59 -12.84 15.72 -13.03
N ASP A 60 -13.86 15.43 -12.22
CA ASP A 60 -13.72 15.06 -10.82
C ASP A 60 -12.88 13.79 -10.60
N LYS A 61 -12.98 12.80 -11.51
CA LYS A 61 -12.20 11.55 -11.43
C LYS A 61 -10.73 11.85 -11.67
N THR A 62 -10.40 12.59 -12.72
CA THR A 62 -9.02 12.97 -13.04
C THR A 62 -8.38 13.80 -11.92
N LYS A 63 -9.11 14.75 -11.31
CA LYS A 63 -8.61 15.52 -10.16
C LYS A 63 -8.26 14.62 -8.97
N HIS A 64 -9.12 13.65 -8.69
CA HIS A 64 -8.91 12.70 -7.61
C HIS A 64 -7.71 11.78 -7.88
N GLU A 65 -7.56 11.27 -9.10
CA GLU A 65 -6.44 10.43 -9.51
C GLU A 65 -5.10 11.16 -9.38
N LEU A 66 -5.02 12.40 -9.89
CA LEU A 66 -3.79 13.22 -9.77
C LEU A 66 -3.39 13.49 -8.32
N LEU A 67 -4.37 13.76 -7.45
CA LEU A 67 -4.10 13.92 -6.02
C LEU A 67 -3.65 12.61 -5.38
N SER A 68 -4.35 11.51 -5.65
CA SER A 68 -4.00 10.18 -5.15
C SER A 68 -2.58 9.79 -5.56
N ASP A 69 -2.23 9.98 -6.83
CA ASP A 69 -0.89 9.76 -7.38
C ASP A 69 0.16 10.61 -6.67
N TYR A 70 -0.12 11.90 -6.47
CA TYR A 70 0.81 12.78 -5.78
C TYR A 70 1.08 12.29 -4.35
N LEU A 71 0.00 12.04 -3.59
CA LEU A 71 0.10 11.62 -2.19
C LEU A 71 0.84 10.30 -2.05
N HIS A 72 0.65 9.37 -2.99
CA HIS A 72 1.25 8.04 -2.98
C HIS A 72 2.76 8.07 -3.25
N ASN A 73 3.27 9.12 -3.90
CA ASN A 73 4.65 9.19 -4.40
C ASN A 73 5.52 10.29 -3.76
N ASN A 74 4.99 11.15 -2.88
CA ASN A 74 5.71 12.34 -2.40
C ASN A 74 5.79 12.41 -0.87
N THR A 75 6.84 13.11 -0.38
CA THR A 75 6.96 13.55 1.02
C THR A 75 6.00 14.70 1.29
N LEU A 76 5.22 14.59 2.36
CA LEU A 76 4.20 15.56 2.74
C LEU A 76 4.60 16.38 3.95
N TYR A 77 5.10 15.73 5.00
CA TYR A 77 5.57 16.39 6.21
C TYR A 77 7.03 16.07 6.49
N VAL A 78 7.77 17.05 6.98
CA VAL A 78 9.13 16.87 7.51
C VAL A 78 9.19 17.43 8.92
N PHE A 79 9.48 16.58 9.89
CA PHE A 79 9.72 16.96 11.27
C PHE A 79 11.22 17.01 11.50
N GLN A 80 11.77 18.14 11.91
CA GLN A 80 13.19 18.31 12.17
C GLN A 80 13.44 18.53 13.65
N THR A 81 14.26 17.68 14.26
CA THR A 81 14.65 17.79 15.66
C THR A 81 15.93 18.60 15.81
N PHE A 82 15.94 19.57 16.72
CA PHE A 82 17.08 20.43 16.98
C PHE A 82 17.49 20.39 18.45
N ARG A 83 18.78 20.20 18.71
CA ARG A 83 19.38 20.32 20.05
C ARG A 83 20.45 21.40 20.03
N LYS A 84 20.38 22.37 20.96
CA LYS A 84 21.29 23.54 21.00
C LYS A 84 21.48 24.21 19.63
N LYS A 85 20.39 24.38 18.88
CA LYS A 85 20.33 24.95 17.51
C LYS A 85 20.97 24.12 16.39
N LYS A 86 21.47 22.92 16.67
CA LYS A 86 21.96 21.98 15.65
C LYS A 86 20.86 20.99 15.27
N LEU A 87 20.67 20.75 13.97
CA LEU A 87 19.82 19.67 13.48
C LEU A 87 20.38 18.34 13.99
N GLN A 88 19.52 17.45 14.45
CA GLN A 88 19.90 16.11 14.91
C GLN A 88 19.41 15.08 13.90
N LYS A 89 18.10 15.04 13.67
CA LYS A 89 17.47 14.15 12.69
C LYS A 89 16.29 14.83 12.02
N SER A 90 15.92 14.28 10.88
CA SER A 90 14.68 14.62 10.17
C SER A 90 13.81 13.39 10.00
N TYR A 91 12.50 13.56 10.13
CA TYR A 91 11.51 12.50 10.01
C TYR A 91 10.55 12.89 8.89
N GLU A 92 10.62 12.18 7.77
CA GLU A 92 9.87 12.48 6.55
C GLU A 92 8.67 11.55 6.41
N LEU A 93 7.46 12.10 6.53
CA LEU A 93 6.22 11.38 6.28
C LEU A 93 5.90 11.46 4.79
N LYS A 94 5.92 10.32 4.10
CA LYS A 94 5.77 10.22 2.65
C LYS A 94 4.83 9.10 2.24
N GLY A 95 4.22 9.22 1.07
CA GLY A 95 3.53 8.09 0.46
C GLY A 95 4.47 6.93 0.14
N ASN A 96 3.93 5.72 0.11
CA ASN A 96 4.67 4.52 -0.28
C ASN A 96 4.05 3.88 -1.54
N PRO A 97 4.69 4.03 -2.71
CA PRO A 97 4.18 3.47 -3.96
C PRO A 97 4.06 1.94 -3.94
N LYS A 98 4.83 1.26 -3.08
CA LYS A 98 4.79 -0.20 -2.91
C LYS A 98 3.58 -0.69 -2.10
N LYS A 99 2.81 0.22 -1.49
CA LYS A 99 1.59 -0.16 -0.75
C LYS A 99 0.38 0.06 -1.61
N ILE A 100 -0.61 -0.83 -1.46
CA ILE A 100 -1.95 -0.64 -2.01
C ILE A 100 -2.47 0.74 -1.58
N ARG A 101 -3.13 1.44 -2.51
CA ARG A 101 -3.72 2.78 -2.32
C ARG A 101 -4.94 2.75 -1.39
N THR A 102 -4.68 2.44 -0.12
CA THR A 102 -5.64 2.56 0.98
C THR A 102 -5.44 3.91 1.68
N LYS A 103 -6.18 4.22 2.75
CA LYS A 103 -5.84 5.42 3.54
C LYS A 103 -4.49 5.31 4.28
N TYR A 104 -3.90 4.12 4.44
CA TYR A 104 -2.73 3.88 5.30
C TYR A 104 -1.43 3.55 4.55
N TYR A 105 -1.21 4.14 3.38
CA TYR A 105 0.00 3.87 2.58
C TYR A 105 1.22 4.71 2.96
N PHE A 106 1.20 5.48 4.05
CA PHE A 106 2.33 6.35 4.40
C PHE A 106 3.47 5.56 5.10
N ASN A 107 4.70 6.02 4.88
CA ASN A 107 5.91 5.62 5.59
C ASN A 107 6.53 6.84 6.29
N LEU A 108 7.32 6.59 7.33
CA LEU A 108 8.16 7.59 7.98
C LEU A 108 9.63 7.23 7.76
N ASP A 109 10.33 7.99 6.93
CA ASP A 109 11.78 7.86 6.76
C ASP A 109 12.48 8.68 7.85
N ILE A 110 13.41 8.08 8.58
CA ILE A 110 14.23 8.73 9.60
C ILE A 110 15.60 8.95 8.99
N LEU A 111 15.98 10.22 8.87
CA LEU A 111 17.20 10.67 8.25
C LEU A 111 18.13 11.29 9.29
N GLU A 112 19.41 10.99 9.18
CA GLU A 112 20.47 11.68 9.91
C GLU A 112 20.56 13.15 9.48
N ALA A 113 21.28 13.97 10.27
CA ALA A 113 21.43 15.40 9.99
C ALA A 113 22.01 15.71 8.59
N ASP A 114 22.78 14.78 8.01
CA ASP A 114 23.36 14.90 6.66
C ASP A 114 22.43 14.43 5.53
N GLY A 115 21.23 13.93 5.86
CA GLY A 115 20.24 13.43 4.92
C GLY A 115 20.34 11.94 4.61
N THR A 116 21.29 11.21 5.18
CA THR A 116 21.40 9.76 5.04
C THR A 116 20.23 9.06 5.72
N LEU A 117 19.63 8.06 5.06
CA LEU A 117 18.58 7.23 5.65
C LEU A 117 19.15 6.33 6.75
N ASP A 118 18.70 6.53 7.98
CA ASP A 118 18.99 5.68 9.15
C ASP A 118 18.03 4.47 9.14
N LYS A 119 16.72 4.74 9.18
CA LYS A 119 15.67 3.70 9.21
C LYS A 119 14.39 4.21 8.58
N ALA A 120 13.51 3.29 8.19
CA ALA A 120 12.18 3.62 7.66
C ALA A 120 11.11 2.80 8.38
N ILE A 121 9.97 3.44 8.69
CA ILE A 121 8.84 2.84 9.41
C ILE A 121 7.67 2.73 8.44
N ASP A 122 7.11 1.53 8.28
CA ASP A 122 5.97 1.29 7.39
C ASP A 122 4.62 1.25 8.13
N LYS A 123 4.59 1.12 9.45
CA LYS A 123 3.33 1.10 10.22
C LYS A 123 3.08 2.40 10.97
N VAL A 124 3.15 3.52 10.28
CA VAL A 124 2.88 4.85 10.87
C VAL A 124 1.40 5.04 11.22
N ASN A 125 0.50 4.30 10.55
CA ASN A 125 -0.96 4.33 10.76
C ASN A 125 -1.56 5.74 10.65
N ILE A 126 -0.98 6.59 9.80
CA ILE A 126 -1.55 7.89 9.44
C ILE A 126 -2.44 7.71 8.22
N GLY A 127 -3.64 8.27 8.29
CA GLY A 127 -4.64 8.25 7.24
C GLY A 127 -4.73 9.58 6.51
N GLY A 128 -5.27 9.60 5.30
CA GLY A 128 -5.85 10.82 4.73
C GLY A 128 -5.60 11.03 3.25
N SER A 129 -6.57 11.66 2.59
CA SER A 129 -6.44 12.21 1.23
C SER A 129 -6.28 13.73 1.25
N PHE A 130 -6.58 14.36 2.38
CA PHE A 130 -6.50 15.80 2.58
C PHE A 130 -6.03 16.09 3.99
N PHE A 131 -5.24 17.14 4.14
CA PHE A 131 -4.56 17.48 5.37
C PHE A 131 -4.94 18.88 5.80
N GLU A 132 -5.08 19.09 7.11
CA GLU A 132 -5.39 20.39 7.69
C GLU A 132 -4.56 21.54 7.09
N HIS A 133 -3.26 21.34 6.89
CA HIS A 133 -2.36 22.38 6.38
C HIS A 133 -2.46 22.70 4.88
N MET A 134 -3.31 22.02 4.12
CA MET A 134 -3.56 22.40 2.72
C MET A 134 -4.24 23.77 2.65
N PHE A 135 -3.85 24.58 1.67
CA PHE A 135 -4.22 26.00 1.59
C PHE A 135 -5.74 26.22 1.58
N ILE A 136 -6.51 25.32 0.98
CA ILE A 136 -7.97 25.38 0.95
C ILE A 136 -8.60 25.30 2.35
N PHE A 137 -7.95 24.61 3.30
CA PHE A 137 -8.41 24.45 4.67
C PHE A 137 -7.85 25.50 5.63
N GLN A 138 -6.91 26.32 5.19
CA GLN A 138 -6.34 27.40 6.00
C GLN A 138 -7.22 28.66 6.02
N THR A 139 -8.30 28.70 5.25
CA THR A 139 -9.32 29.77 5.28
C THR A 139 -10.25 29.64 6.49
N THR A 140 -10.93 30.72 6.91
CA THR A 140 -11.91 30.70 8.02
C THR A 140 -13.01 29.66 7.81
N GLN A 141 -13.45 29.45 6.57
CA GLN A 141 -14.47 28.45 6.26
C GLN A 141 -13.87 27.04 6.17
N GLY A 142 -12.68 26.91 5.58
CA GLY A 142 -11.95 25.65 5.48
C GLY A 142 -11.63 25.04 6.85
N LYS A 143 -11.26 25.86 7.83
CA LYS A 143 -10.98 25.38 9.19
C LYS A 143 -12.17 24.71 9.88
N LYS A 144 -13.40 25.06 9.49
CA LYS A 144 -14.63 24.48 10.08
C LYS A 144 -14.88 23.03 9.69
N VAL A 145 -14.21 22.53 8.66
CA VAL A 145 -14.38 21.17 8.13
C VAL A 145 -13.22 20.22 8.49
N ILE A 146 -12.21 20.70 9.21
CA ILE A 146 -11.13 19.86 9.74
C ILE A 146 -11.73 18.78 10.66
N GLY A 147 -11.27 17.53 10.51
CA GLY A 147 -11.77 16.38 11.27
C GLY A 147 -13.18 15.92 10.87
N LYS A 148 -13.75 16.49 9.81
CA LYS A 148 -15.06 16.09 9.28
C LYS A 148 -14.91 15.39 7.93
N GLY A 149 -15.87 14.51 7.63
CA GLY A 149 -16.08 14.01 6.28
C GLY A 149 -16.81 15.05 5.44
N ILE A 150 -16.23 15.43 4.30
CA ILE A 150 -16.85 16.32 3.31
C ILE A 150 -16.90 15.64 1.94
N LYS A 151 -17.77 16.13 1.07
CA LYS A 151 -17.77 15.72 -0.34
C LYS A 151 -16.88 16.68 -1.13
N MET A 152 -15.85 16.16 -1.79
CA MET A 152 -14.95 16.92 -2.66
C MET A 152 -14.73 16.16 -3.96
N TRP A 153 -15.00 16.83 -5.09
CA TRP A 153 -14.97 16.24 -6.43
C TRP A 153 -15.77 14.93 -6.52
N GLY A 154 -16.97 14.89 -5.94
CA GLY A 154 -17.79 13.68 -5.95
C GLY A 154 -17.45 12.64 -4.87
N TYR A 155 -16.27 12.70 -4.24
CA TYR A 155 -15.80 11.71 -3.27
C TYR A 155 -16.00 12.17 -1.82
N PHE A 156 -16.38 11.24 -0.94
CA PHE A 156 -16.37 11.49 0.51
C PHE A 156 -14.96 11.36 1.05
N VAL A 157 -14.42 12.45 1.59
CA VAL A 157 -13.07 12.54 2.10
C VAL A 157 -13.06 13.16 3.49
N MET A 158 -12.23 12.61 4.37
CA MET A 158 -11.98 13.18 5.69
C MET A 158 -10.75 14.08 5.61
N ILE A 159 -10.84 15.25 6.24
CA ILE A 159 -9.70 16.17 6.36
C ILE A 159 -8.94 15.79 7.61
N GLU A 160 -7.76 15.20 7.44
CA GLU A 160 -6.94 14.68 8.54
C GLU A 160 -6.48 15.83 9.44
N PRO A 161 -6.89 15.85 10.73
CA PRO A 161 -6.43 16.84 11.69
C PRO A 161 -4.93 16.72 11.93
N TYR A 162 -4.24 17.86 11.99
CA TYR A 162 -2.79 17.87 12.20
C TYR A 162 -2.41 17.28 13.56
N ASP A 163 -3.21 17.50 14.61
CA ASP A 163 -2.92 16.99 15.95
C ASP A 163 -2.74 15.48 16.00
N ASN A 164 -3.49 14.72 15.18
CA ASN A 164 -3.34 13.26 15.10
C ASN A 164 -2.00 12.85 14.48
N ILE A 165 -1.59 13.55 13.43
CA ILE A 165 -0.30 13.37 12.76
C ILE A 165 0.82 13.71 13.74
N LYS A 166 0.72 14.89 14.37
CA LYS A 166 1.71 15.37 15.33
C LYS A 166 1.90 14.39 16.48
N LEU A 167 0.81 13.92 17.10
CA LEU A 167 0.87 12.98 18.21
C LEU A 167 1.60 11.69 17.81
N LYS A 168 1.17 11.04 16.73
CA LYS A 168 1.76 9.77 16.26
C LYS A 168 3.24 9.92 15.88
N ILE A 169 3.59 10.99 15.16
CA ILE A 169 4.99 11.20 14.77
C ILE A 169 5.83 11.57 15.99
N THR A 170 5.30 12.33 16.95
CA THR A 170 6.02 12.65 18.19
C THR A 170 6.36 11.38 18.98
N GLU A 171 5.40 10.47 19.14
CA GLU A 171 5.64 9.17 19.79
C GLU A 171 6.74 8.36 19.08
N LEU A 172 6.78 8.39 17.74
CA LEU A 172 7.83 7.72 16.96
C LEU A 172 9.19 8.42 17.10
N ILE A 173 9.22 9.75 17.19
CA ILE A 173 10.44 10.52 17.48
C ILE A 173 10.97 10.16 18.87
N GLU A 174 10.12 10.12 19.90
CA GLU A 174 10.53 9.74 21.26
C GLU A 174 11.12 8.32 21.28
N LYS A 175 10.44 7.34 20.67
CA LYS A 175 10.96 5.98 20.53
C LYS A 175 12.27 5.93 19.76
N ASP A 176 12.44 6.73 18.71
CA ASP A 176 13.70 6.81 17.98
C ASP A 176 14.84 7.31 18.86
N LEU A 177 14.61 8.41 19.60
CA LEU A 177 15.60 9.00 20.49
C LEU A 177 16.01 8.06 21.63
N GLU A 178 15.11 7.18 22.06
CA GLU A 178 15.34 6.14 23.07
C GLU A 178 15.91 4.83 22.47
N ASN A 179 16.06 4.74 21.15
CA ASN A 179 16.38 3.48 20.43
C ASN A 179 15.41 2.33 20.75
N ALA A 180 14.12 2.66 20.91
CA ALA A 180 13.04 1.77 21.34
C ALA A 180 11.97 1.54 20.26
N ILE A 181 12.30 1.78 18.98
CA ILE A 181 11.41 1.48 17.85
C ILE A 181 11.33 -0.06 17.68
N PRO A 182 10.13 -0.68 17.74
CA PRO A 182 10.00 -2.12 17.52
C PRO A 182 10.36 -2.56 16.10
N ASP A 183 11.11 -3.65 15.95
CA ASP A 183 11.49 -4.22 14.65
C ASP A 183 10.30 -4.59 13.75
N GLU A 184 9.14 -4.85 14.35
CA GLU A 184 7.91 -5.23 13.66
C GLU A 184 7.22 -4.08 12.89
N ILE A 185 7.60 -2.83 13.16
CA ILE A 185 7.09 -1.63 12.48
C ILE A 185 8.09 -1.02 11.51
N LEU A 186 9.33 -1.52 11.51
CA LEU A 186 10.35 -1.12 10.53
C LEU A 186 10.04 -1.73 9.17
N VAL A 187 10.34 -0.97 8.12
CA VAL A 187 10.36 -1.47 6.75
C VAL A 187 11.38 -2.59 6.69
N LYS A 188 10.90 -3.82 6.54
CA LYS A 188 11.77 -4.97 6.28
C LYS A 188 12.16 -4.94 4.82
N GLN A 189 13.41 -5.28 4.51
CA GLN A 189 13.76 -5.60 3.12
C GLN A 189 12.76 -6.65 2.63
N GLU A 190 12.12 -6.39 1.49
CA GLU A 190 11.25 -7.34 0.84
C GLU A 190 12.09 -8.58 0.52
N ILE A 191 11.92 -9.62 1.33
CA ILE A 191 12.45 -10.94 1.01
C ILE A 191 11.66 -11.38 -0.21
N ILE A 192 12.31 -11.36 -1.37
CA ILE A 192 11.71 -11.88 -2.59
C ILE A 192 11.47 -13.37 -2.36
N ILE A 193 10.20 -13.76 -2.42
CA ILE A 193 9.79 -15.15 -2.30
C ILE A 193 10.08 -15.79 -3.66
N GLU A 194 11.04 -16.70 -3.68
CA GLU A 194 11.33 -17.50 -4.86
C GLU A 194 10.09 -18.33 -5.24
N PRO A 195 9.56 -18.24 -6.47
CA PRO A 195 8.29 -18.88 -6.81
C PRO A 195 8.40 -20.41 -6.93
N LEU A 196 7.34 -21.12 -6.55
CA LEU A 196 7.26 -22.57 -6.70
C LEU A 196 6.93 -23.03 -8.13
N PHE A 197 6.14 -22.24 -8.87
CA PHE A 197 5.59 -22.60 -10.17
C PHE A 197 5.94 -21.61 -11.27
N ASP A 198 6.01 -22.11 -12.50
CA ASP A 198 6.42 -21.34 -13.67
C ASP A 198 5.47 -20.20 -14.04
N TYR A 199 4.17 -20.33 -13.80
CA TYR A 199 3.22 -19.22 -14.06
C TYR A 199 3.51 -18.01 -13.18
N GLN A 200 3.99 -18.21 -11.96
CA GLN A 200 4.36 -17.12 -11.06
C GLN A 200 5.55 -16.36 -11.64
N ASN A 201 6.61 -17.09 -11.98
CA ASN A 201 7.81 -16.56 -12.62
C ASN A 201 7.49 -15.81 -13.93
N CYS A 202 6.64 -16.39 -14.78
CA CYS A 202 6.27 -15.75 -16.02
C CYS A 202 5.43 -14.49 -15.77
N GLY A 203 4.42 -14.56 -14.90
CA GLY A 203 3.52 -13.45 -14.63
C GLY A 203 4.27 -12.21 -14.13
N LEU A 204 5.21 -12.38 -13.20
CA LEU A 204 6.06 -11.28 -12.70
C LEU A 204 6.88 -10.61 -13.81
N LYS A 205 7.30 -11.38 -14.82
CA LYS A 205 8.08 -10.86 -15.95
C LYS A 205 7.20 -10.19 -16.99
N THR A 206 6.03 -10.74 -17.31
CA THR A 206 5.26 -10.36 -18.51
C THR A 206 4.04 -9.49 -18.24
N ILE A 207 3.47 -9.47 -17.03
CA ILE A 207 2.23 -8.73 -16.74
C ILE A 207 2.58 -7.29 -16.30
N SER A 208 2.01 -6.28 -16.95
CA SER A 208 2.08 -4.87 -16.53
C SER A 208 0.90 -4.50 -15.62
N LYS A 209 -0.29 -5.04 -15.91
CA LYS A 209 -1.53 -4.72 -15.21
C LYS A 209 -2.53 -5.87 -15.30
N ARG A 210 -3.42 -5.95 -14.33
CA ARG A 210 -4.60 -6.82 -14.29
C ARG A 210 -5.85 -5.96 -14.17
N GLU A 211 -6.90 -6.36 -14.86
CA GLU A 211 -8.25 -5.84 -14.68
C GLU A 211 -9.15 -6.99 -14.23
N PHE A 212 -9.86 -6.79 -13.13
CA PHE A 212 -10.74 -7.77 -12.53
C PHE A 212 -12.17 -7.35 -12.78
N THR A 213 -12.97 -8.21 -13.41
CA THR A 213 -14.42 -8.11 -13.36
C THR A 213 -14.94 -9.05 -12.28
N ILE A 214 -15.31 -8.48 -11.14
CA ILE A 214 -15.77 -9.21 -9.97
C ILE A 214 -17.29 -9.16 -9.95
N THR A 215 -17.94 -10.31 -10.00
CA THR A 215 -19.41 -10.40 -9.95
C THR A 215 -19.85 -11.17 -8.72
N VAL A 216 -20.61 -10.51 -7.85
CA VAL A 216 -21.26 -11.16 -6.71
C VAL A 216 -22.67 -11.58 -7.09
N TYR A 217 -23.03 -12.82 -6.83
CA TYR A 217 -24.34 -13.38 -7.14
C TYR A 217 -25.18 -13.57 -5.89
N GLN A 218 -26.47 -13.28 -6.03
CA GLN A 218 -27.48 -13.63 -5.05
C GLN A 218 -28.45 -14.64 -5.66
N TYR A 219 -28.68 -15.73 -4.94
CA TYR A 219 -29.61 -16.78 -5.35
C TYR A 219 -30.90 -16.72 -4.53
N ASP A 220 -32.01 -17.17 -5.11
CA ASP A 220 -33.26 -17.41 -4.38
C ASP A 220 -33.23 -18.76 -3.63
N SER A 221 -34.30 -19.07 -2.87
CA SER A 221 -34.39 -20.33 -2.12
C SER A 221 -34.49 -21.59 -2.99
N LEU A 222 -34.74 -21.44 -4.30
CA LEU A 222 -34.73 -22.53 -5.28
C LEU A 222 -33.37 -22.67 -5.96
N GLY A 223 -32.43 -21.76 -5.67
CA GLY A 223 -31.09 -21.74 -6.25
C GLY A 223 -31.01 -21.10 -7.63
N HIS A 224 -31.99 -20.31 -8.04
CA HIS A 224 -31.93 -19.50 -9.26
C HIS A 224 -31.25 -18.17 -8.98
N LYS A 225 -30.47 -17.66 -9.94
CA LYS A 225 -29.83 -16.35 -9.84
C LYS A 225 -30.93 -15.28 -9.80
N LYS A 226 -30.95 -14.50 -8.71
CA LYS A 226 -31.89 -13.40 -8.49
C LYS A 226 -31.27 -12.05 -8.85
N ASN A 227 -30.05 -11.79 -8.37
CA ASN A 227 -29.33 -10.55 -8.61
C ASN A 227 -27.85 -10.83 -8.93
N GLU A 228 -27.23 -9.90 -9.64
CA GLU A 228 -25.79 -9.85 -9.87
C GLU A 228 -25.28 -8.42 -9.69
N TYR A 229 -24.09 -8.29 -9.10
CA TYR A 229 -23.48 -7.00 -8.76
C TYR A 229 -22.05 -6.98 -9.31
N PRO A 230 -21.86 -6.59 -10.59
CA PRO A 230 -20.55 -6.49 -11.19
C PRO A 230 -19.81 -5.24 -10.72
N ARG A 231 -18.51 -5.35 -10.54
CA ARG A 231 -17.60 -4.23 -10.32
C ARG A 231 -16.26 -4.51 -10.97
N THR A 232 -15.60 -3.45 -11.40
CA THR A 232 -14.27 -3.54 -12.00
C THR A 232 -13.22 -2.98 -11.05
N GLU A 233 -12.12 -3.70 -10.90
CA GLU A 233 -10.94 -3.27 -10.16
C GLU A 233 -9.69 -3.47 -11.02
N THR A 234 -8.63 -2.71 -10.75
CA THR A 234 -7.37 -2.86 -11.48
C THR A 234 -6.21 -3.00 -10.52
N ASP A 235 -5.24 -3.82 -10.87
CA ASP A 235 -4.00 -4.01 -10.12
C ASP A 235 -2.79 -3.92 -11.06
N SER A 236 -1.85 -3.04 -10.73
CA SER A 236 -0.56 -2.90 -11.44
C SER A 236 0.62 -3.48 -10.66
N GLU A 237 0.39 -3.97 -9.43
CA GLU A 237 1.44 -4.39 -8.50
C GLU A 237 1.32 -5.89 -8.18
N LEU A 238 1.35 -6.72 -9.23
CA LEU A 238 1.08 -8.17 -9.18
C LEU A 238 1.76 -8.88 -8.00
N TYR A 239 3.06 -8.71 -7.84
CA TYR A 239 3.83 -9.39 -6.78
C TYR A 239 3.34 -8.98 -5.38
N LEU A 240 3.22 -7.68 -5.15
CA LEU A 240 2.84 -7.12 -3.86
C LEU A 240 1.41 -7.52 -3.50
N SER A 241 0.50 -7.43 -4.47
CA SER A 241 -0.88 -7.88 -4.31
C SER A 241 -0.95 -9.37 -3.91
N SER A 242 -0.23 -10.23 -4.64
CA SER A 242 -0.24 -11.70 -4.46
C SER A 242 0.42 -12.17 -3.16
N THR A 243 1.30 -11.36 -2.58
CA THR A 243 2.04 -11.66 -1.33
C THR A 243 1.52 -10.87 -0.12
N SER A 244 0.50 -10.03 -0.31
CA SER A 244 -0.14 -9.25 0.77
C SER A 244 -1.22 -10.05 1.51
N LYS A 245 -1.80 -9.45 2.56
CA LYS A 245 -3.02 -9.94 3.22
C LYS A 245 -4.30 -9.44 2.55
N ASP A 246 -4.26 -9.10 1.26
CA ASP A 246 -5.48 -8.79 0.50
C ASP A 246 -6.04 -10.07 -0.15
N LEU A 247 -7.30 -10.39 0.14
CA LEU A 247 -7.94 -11.61 -0.33
C LEU A 247 -7.95 -11.69 -1.87
N ILE A 248 -8.31 -10.59 -2.53
CA ILE A 248 -8.44 -10.57 -3.99
C ILE A 248 -7.07 -10.76 -4.61
N GLY A 249 -6.04 -10.07 -4.13
CA GLY A 249 -4.66 -10.29 -4.57
C GLY A 249 -4.21 -11.75 -4.45
N VAL A 250 -4.35 -12.32 -3.25
CA VAL A 250 -3.92 -13.71 -2.95
C VAL A 250 -4.68 -14.74 -3.79
N THR A 251 -5.98 -14.56 -3.99
CA THR A 251 -6.81 -15.56 -4.69
C THR A 251 -6.79 -15.41 -6.21
N THR A 252 -6.52 -14.21 -6.73
CA THR A 252 -6.44 -13.95 -8.18
C THR A 252 -5.11 -14.34 -8.81
N PHE A 253 -4.05 -14.40 -8.01
CA PHE A 253 -2.78 -14.94 -8.42
C PHE A 253 -2.11 -15.58 -7.20
N PRO A 254 -2.52 -16.80 -6.80
CA PRO A 254 -1.92 -17.48 -5.66
C PRO A 254 -0.41 -17.57 -5.83
N PHE A 255 0.34 -17.17 -4.81
CA PHE A 255 1.79 -17.18 -4.85
C PHE A 255 2.33 -18.16 -3.81
N PHE A 256 2.93 -19.24 -4.29
CA PHE A 256 3.56 -20.28 -3.48
C PHE A 256 5.08 -20.11 -3.48
N ALA A 257 5.71 -20.35 -2.33
CA ALA A 257 7.15 -20.31 -2.18
C ALA A 257 7.78 -21.61 -2.68
N SER A 258 8.99 -21.53 -3.23
CA SER A 258 9.81 -22.70 -3.56
C SER A 258 10.09 -23.62 -2.35
N THR A 259 9.96 -23.08 -1.12
CA THR A 259 10.06 -23.79 0.15
C THR A 259 8.77 -24.48 0.59
N ASP A 260 7.64 -24.21 -0.06
CA ASP A 260 6.37 -24.85 0.26
C ASP A 260 6.43 -26.35 -0.08
N LYS A 261 5.79 -27.17 0.76
CA LYS A 261 5.78 -28.61 0.53
C LYS A 261 4.85 -28.93 -0.62
N LYS A 262 5.28 -29.84 -1.50
CA LYS A 262 4.43 -30.39 -2.55
C LYS A 262 4.50 -31.91 -2.63
N VAL A 263 3.35 -32.53 -2.89
CA VAL A 263 3.22 -33.96 -3.16
C VAL A 263 2.60 -34.11 -4.54
N VAL A 264 3.31 -34.80 -5.45
CA VAL A 264 2.85 -35.01 -6.83
C VAL A 264 2.18 -36.38 -6.94
N ILE A 265 0.95 -36.41 -7.44
CA ILE A 265 0.13 -37.61 -7.64
C ILE A 265 -0.45 -37.56 -9.06
N GLY A 266 0.23 -38.18 -10.02
CA GLY A 266 -0.15 -38.13 -11.43
C GLY A 266 -0.12 -36.70 -11.97
N ASN A 267 -1.25 -36.20 -12.47
CA ASN A 267 -1.42 -34.83 -12.97
C ASN A 267 -1.89 -33.84 -11.89
N LYS A 268 -1.88 -34.24 -10.61
CA LYS A 268 -2.27 -33.41 -9.47
C LYS A 268 -1.07 -33.15 -8.58
N ILE A 269 -1.01 -31.94 -8.01
CA ILE A 269 0.00 -31.51 -7.06
C ILE A 269 -0.73 -30.97 -5.84
N GLN A 270 -0.57 -31.61 -4.69
CA GLN A 270 -1.04 -31.07 -3.41
C GLN A 270 0.03 -30.13 -2.86
N VAL A 271 -0.38 -28.96 -2.38
CA VAL A 271 0.51 -27.93 -1.86
C VAL A 271 0.14 -27.58 -0.41
N GLU A 272 1.12 -27.62 0.47
CA GLU A 272 1.02 -27.10 1.83
C GLU A 272 1.96 -25.90 1.95
N SER A 273 1.37 -24.69 1.98
CA SER A 273 2.13 -23.44 2.01
C SER A 273 2.41 -23.00 3.44
N GLU A 274 3.63 -22.54 3.69
CA GLU A 274 4.00 -21.90 4.97
C GLU A 274 3.85 -20.37 4.92
N LEU A 275 3.48 -19.81 3.77
CA LEU A 275 3.24 -18.38 3.62
C LEU A 275 1.98 -17.94 4.36
N GLU A 276 2.11 -16.99 5.28
CA GLU A 276 1.02 -16.50 6.13
C GLU A 276 -0.18 -15.98 5.32
N ASN A 277 0.05 -15.27 4.22
CA ASN A 277 -1.00 -14.79 3.33
C ASN A 277 -1.78 -15.95 2.67
N ILE A 278 -1.11 -17.03 2.28
CA ILE A 278 -1.78 -18.21 1.72
C ILE A 278 -2.54 -18.96 2.82
N LYS A 279 -1.89 -19.28 3.95
CA LYS A 279 -2.50 -20.01 5.08
C LYS A 279 -3.74 -19.32 5.64
N HIS A 280 -3.74 -17.99 5.62
CA HIS A 280 -4.86 -17.20 6.11
C HIS A 280 -6.10 -17.31 5.21
N TYR A 281 -5.94 -17.58 3.91
CA TYR A 281 -7.04 -17.56 2.94
C TYR A 281 -7.32 -18.88 2.23
N LEU A 282 -6.36 -19.79 2.08
CA LEU A 282 -6.51 -21.02 1.31
C LEU A 282 -6.02 -22.23 2.12
N LYS A 283 -6.77 -23.33 2.04
CA LYS A 283 -6.41 -24.65 2.57
C LYS A 283 -6.76 -25.75 1.58
N ASP A 284 -6.26 -26.95 1.85
CA ASP A 284 -6.52 -28.15 1.04
C ASP A 284 -6.23 -27.91 -0.46
N ILE A 285 -5.08 -27.28 -0.76
CA ILE A 285 -4.77 -26.76 -2.09
C ILE A 285 -4.33 -27.91 -3.00
N GLU A 286 -5.03 -28.04 -4.13
CA GLU A 286 -4.75 -29.01 -5.17
C GLU A 286 -4.59 -28.32 -6.51
N ILE A 287 -3.51 -28.62 -7.22
CA ILE A 287 -3.17 -28.00 -8.50
C ILE A 287 -3.22 -29.10 -9.56
N THR A 288 -4.00 -28.87 -10.61
CA THR A 288 -4.06 -29.77 -11.77
C THR A 288 -3.14 -29.26 -12.87
N THR A 289 -2.35 -30.16 -13.46
CA THR A 289 -1.49 -29.87 -14.60
C THR A 289 -1.95 -30.61 -15.86
N ASP A 290 -1.70 -30.01 -17.01
CA ASP A 290 -1.78 -30.63 -18.34
C ASP A 290 -0.53 -30.24 -19.12
N SER A 291 0.20 -31.22 -19.64
CA SER A 291 1.41 -30.98 -20.43
C SER A 291 2.41 -30.05 -19.73
N ASN A 292 2.58 -30.24 -18.42
CA ASN A 292 3.39 -29.43 -17.48
C ASN A 292 2.92 -27.98 -17.27
N LYS A 293 1.79 -27.56 -17.85
CA LYS A 293 1.16 -26.28 -17.55
C LYS A 293 0.13 -26.46 -16.44
N ILE A 294 0.06 -25.51 -15.51
CA ILE A 294 -1.03 -25.48 -14.53
C ILE A 294 -2.31 -25.05 -15.23
N VAL A 295 -3.33 -25.88 -15.21
CA VAL A 295 -4.63 -25.59 -15.83
C VAL A 295 -5.70 -25.23 -14.81
N LYS A 296 -5.50 -25.61 -13.55
CA LYS A 296 -6.48 -25.38 -12.49
C LYS A 296 -5.82 -25.39 -11.11
N ILE A 297 -6.28 -24.53 -10.21
CA ILE A 297 -6.02 -24.61 -8.78
C ILE A 297 -7.35 -24.72 -8.06
N GLU A 298 -7.48 -25.68 -7.16
CA GLU A 298 -8.63 -25.90 -6.30
C GLU A 298 -8.21 -25.86 -4.83
N GLY A 299 -9.16 -25.55 -3.96
CA GLY A 299 -8.96 -25.61 -2.52
C GLY A 299 -10.20 -25.17 -1.76
N LYS A 300 -10.02 -24.87 -0.48
CA LYS A 300 -11.06 -24.25 0.33
C LYS A 300 -10.61 -22.84 0.70
N LEU A 301 -11.41 -21.87 0.31
CA LEU A 301 -11.31 -20.49 0.74
C LEU A 301 -11.70 -20.39 2.22
N ILE A 302 -10.89 -19.69 3.01
CA ILE A 302 -11.12 -19.40 4.42
C ILE A 302 -11.68 -17.98 4.51
N ILE A 303 -12.88 -17.83 5.09
CA ILE A 303 -13.52 -16.54 5.27
C ILE A 303 -13.67 -16.25 6.77
N HIS A 304 -13.08 -15.15 7.18
CA HIS A 304 -13.10 -14.66 8.56
C HIS A 304 -14.25 -13.69 8.75
N GLY A 305 -15.19 -14.03 9.63
CA GLY A 305 -16.31 -13.20 10.04
C GLY A 305 -16.07 -12.65 11.44
N TYR A 306 -15.97 -11.33 11.56
CA TYR A 306 -15.85 -10.65 12.84
C TYR A 306 -17.22 -10.16 13.31
N THR A 307 -17.66 -10.62 14.47
CA THR A 307 -18.91 -10.17 15.10
C THR A 307 -18.62 -9.62 16.49
N THR A 308 -19.58 -8.92 17.09
CA THR A 308 -19.51 -8.50 18.50
C THR A 308 -19.41 -9.68 19.48
N LYS A 309 -19.71 -10.90 19.02
CA LYS A 309 -19.64 -12.15 19.79
C LYS A 309 -18.32 -12.91 19.60
N GLY A 310 -17.42 -12.42 18.77
CA GLY A 310 -16.12 -13.04 18.47
C GLY A 310 -15.89 -13.27 16.98
N GLU A 311 -14.73 -13.87 16.71
CA GLU A 311 -14.29 -14.29 15.38
C GLU A 311 -14.91 -15.65 15.02
N THR A 312 -15.38 -15.76 13.78
CA THR A 312 -15.92 -16.98 13.20
C THR A 312 -15.23 -17.26 11.89
N THR A 313 -14.99 -18.53 11.59
CA THR A 313 -14.42 -18.93 10.30
C THR A 313 -15.42 -19.82 9.58
N HIS A 314 -15.70 -19.49 8.32
CA HIS A 314 -16.43 -20.36 7.41
C HIS A 314 -15.59 -20.64 6.18
N TYR A 315 -15.96 -21.69 5.45
CA TYR A 315 -15.23 -22.13 4.27
C TYR A 315 -16.12 -22.12 3.04
N GLU A 316 -15.50 -21.84 1.91
CA GLU A 316 -16.09 -21.95 0.57
C GLU A 316 -15.16 -22.80 -0.31
N LEU A 317 -15.69 -23.42 -1.35
CA LEU A 317 -14.86 -24.02 -2.39
C LEU A 317 -14.23 -22.91 -3.22
N TYR A 318 -12.94 -23.07 -3.49
CA TYR A 318 -12.16 -22.19 -4.35
C TYR A 318 -11.75 -22.97 -5.60
N ILE A 319 -11.98 -22.39 -6.77
CA ILE A 319 -11.43 -22.87 -8.03
C ILE A 319 -10.92 -21.69 -8.85
N SER A 320 -9.73 -21.84 -9.42
CA SER A 320 -9.10 -20.93 -10.37
C SER A 320 -8.79 -21.72 -11.64
N GLU A 321 -9.46 -21.36 -12.73
CA GLU A 321 -9.28 -21.93 -14.06
C GLU A 321 -8.27 -21.09 -14.84
N PHE A 322 -7.32 -21.74 -15.50
CA PHE A 322 -6.23 -21.06 -16.19
C PHE A 322 -6.43 -21.07 -17.70
N GLU A 323 -5.99 -20.00 -18.36
CA GLU A 323 -5.99 -19.88 -19.82
C GLU A 323 -4.65 -19.32 -20.32
N ASN A 324 -4.32 -19.63 -21.58
CA ASN A 324 -3.11 -19.12 -22.20
C ASN A 324 -3.29 -17.62 -22.49
N VAL A 325 -2.34 -16.82 -22.01
CA VAL A 325 -2.25 -15.38 -22.25
C VAL A 325 -0.82 -15.09 -22.70
N GLY A 326 -0.67 -14.70 -23.96
CA GLY A 326 0.65 -14.66 -24.59
C GLY A 326 1.32 -16.03 -24.56
N ASN A 327 2.51 -16.12 -23.98
CA ASN A 327 3.30 -17.36 -23.91
C ASN A 327 3.11 -18.16 -22.62
N CYS A 328 2.21 -17.74 -21.73
CA CYS A 328 2.07 -18.31 -20.39
C CYS A 328 0.63 -18.65 -20.04
N ASN A 329 0.43 -19.51 -19.04
CA ASN A 329 -0.89 -19.89 -18.57
C ASN A 329 -1.16 -19.17 -17.24
N PHE A 330 -2.21 -18.37 -17.17
CA PHE A 330 -2.55 -17.58 -15.97
C PHE A 330 -3.99 -17.84 -15.52
N PRO A 331 -4.31 -17.62 -14.22
CA PRO A 331 -5.68 -17.58 -13.74
C PRO A 331 -6.55 -16.66 -14.61
N LYS A 332 -7.65 -17.16 -15.16
CA LYS A 332 -8.57 -16.38 -15.99
C LYS A 332 -9.93 -16.22 -15.34
N LEU A 333 -10.44 -17.29 -14.75
CA LEU A 333 -11.73 -17.31 -14.08
C LEU A 333 -11.58 -17.97 -12.71
N ILE A 334 -12.07 -17.27 -11.70
CA ILE A 334 -12.10 -17.76 -10.33
C ILE A 334 -13.53 -17.81 -9.85
N LYS A 335 -13.87 -18.87 -9.12
CA LYS A 335 -15.19 -19.07 -8.54
C LYS A 335 -15.06 -19.38 -7.06
N PHE A 336 -15.86 -18.71 -6.24
CA PHE A 336 -16.05 -19.05 -4.84
C PHE A 336 -17.45 -19.63 -4.67
N CYS A 337 -17.54 -20.91 -4.29
CA CYS A 337 -18.80 -21.66 -4.23
C CYS A 337 -19.10 -22.12 -2.80
N PRO A 338 -20.38 -22.29 -2.45
CA PRO A 338 -20.78 -23.02 -1.24
C PRO A 338 -20.13 -24.42 -1.18
N LEU A 339 -19.87 -24.93 0.03
CA LEU A 339 -19.22 -26.25 0.21
C LEU A 339 -19.99 -27.44 -0.37
N ASP A 340 -21.30 -27.30 -0.53
CA ASP A 340 -22.20 -28.30 -1.10
C ASP A 340 -22.27 -28.25 -2.64
N ASP A 341 -21.69 -27.21 -3.28
CA ASP A 341 -21.66 -27.04 -4.74
C ASP A 341 -20.37 -27.61 -5.36
N LEU A 342 -20.20 -28.94 -5.26
CA LEU A 342 -19.00 -29.65 -5.74
C LEU A 342 -18.75 -29.55 -7.25
N GLU A 343 -19.76 -29.12 -8.01
CA GLU A 343 -19.68 -28.93 -9.47
C GLU A 343 -19.43 -27.46 -9.85
N TYR A 344 -19.29 -26.57 -8.87
CA TYR A 344 -19.02 -25.15 -9.05
C TYR A 344 -20.06 -24.42 -9.92
N LYS A 345 -21.33 -24.82 -9.84
CA LYS A 345 -22.43 -24.31 -10.67
C LYS A 345 -23.11 -23.07 -10.11
N LYS A 346 -23.01 -22.84 -8.80
CA LYS A 346 -23.67 -21.76 -8.06
C LYS A 346 -22.64 -20.92 -7.28
N PRO A 347 -21.69 -20.27 -7.97
CA PRO A 347 -20.72 -19.42 -7.29
C PRO A 347 -21.39 -18.25 -6.59
N ARG A 348 -21.03 -17.98 -5.34
CA ARG A 348 -21.37 -16.71 -4.68
C ARG A 348 -20.66 -15.54 -5.35
N LEU A 349 -19.45 -15.78 -5.85
CA LEU A 349 -18.60 -14.76 -6.44
C LEU A 349 -17.80 -15.36 -7.60
N THR A 350 -17.73 -14.64 -8.72
CA THR A 350 -16.77 -14.90 -9.80
C THR A 350 -15.82 -13.73 -9.98
N ILE A 351 -14.59 -14.02 -10.40
CA ILE A 351 -13.60 -13.04 -10.82
C ILE A 351 -13.09 -13.45 -12.19
N GLU A 352 -13.36 -12.61 -13.19
CA GLU A 352 -12.76 -12.72 -14.51
C GLU A 352 -11.56 -11.77 -14.57
N ILE A 353 -10.42 -12.25 -15.07
CA ILE A 353 -9.17 -11.50 -15.08
C ILE A 353 -8.76 -11.21 -16.52
N GLU A 354 -8.55 -9.95 -16.83
CA GLU A 354 -7.88 -9.51 -18.05
C GLU A 354 -6.47 -9.04 -17.71
N TYR A 355 -5.52 -9.37 -18.58
CA TYR A 355 -4.11 -9.07 -18.38
C TYR A 355 -3.63 -8.12 -19.46
N GLU A 356 -2.96 -7.07 -19.03
CA GLU A 356 -2.12 -6.24 -19.88
C GLU A 356 -0.68 -6.77 -19.80
N LEU A 357 -0.08 -6.99 -20.96
CA LEU A 357 1.30 -7.48 -21.07
C LEU A 357 2.26 -6.30 -21.23
N LYS A 358 3.50 -6.46 -20.72
CA LYS A 358 4.59 -5.48 -20.83
C LYS A 358 5.13 -5.34 -22.26
#